data_AF-A0A7I8E072-F1
#
_entry.id   AF-A0A7I8E072-F1
#
_cell.length_a   1.000
_cell.length_b   1.000
_cell.length_c   1.000
_cell.angle_alpha   90.00
_cell.angle_beta   90.00
_cell.angle_gamma   90.00
#
_symmetry.space_group_name_H-M   'P 1'
#
loop_
_entity.id
_entity.type
_entity.pdbx_description
1 polymer ?
#
loop_
_entity_poly.entity_id
_entity_poly.type
_entity_poly.pdbx_seq_one_letter_code
_entity_poly.pdbx_strand_id
1 'polypeptide(L)' 'MKQYCRYCANCTYGDGAYCGMKKKVMRDSTIRSTNNCKDFEFNEIDVFNFDKTYKPRKKKNYEQLGWLDD' A
#
# COMPACT_ATOMS: atom_id res chain seq x y z
N MET A 1 2.33 -9.99 -2.96
CA MET A 1 2.12 -8.86 -2.04
C MET A 1 0.97 -8.00 -2.57
N LYS A 2 0.11 -7.42 -1.72
CA LYS A 2 -0.85 -6.40 -2.16
C LYS A 2 -0.10 -5.09 -2.41
N GLN A 3 -0.23 -4.49 -3.59
CA GLN A 3 0.45 -3.24 -3.93
C GLN A 3 -0.34 -2.05 -3.38
N TYR A 4 0.38 -1.06 -2.85
CA TYR A 4 -0.18 0.20 -2.40
C TYR A 4 0.79 1.29 -2.83
N CYS A 5 0.33 2.37 -3.45
CA CYS A 5 1.25 3.42 -3.90
C CYS A 5 2.04 4.04 -2.74
N ARG A 6 1.51 4.01 -1.51
CA ARG A 6 2.25 4.46 -0.32
C ARG A 6 3.53 3.67 0.00
N TYR A 7 3.73 2.52 -0.65
CA TYR A 7 4.91 1.65 -0.56
C TYR A 7 5.55 1.47 -1.95
N CYS A 8 5.44 2.49 -2.80
CA CYS A 8 6.02 2.51 -4.14
C CYS A 8 7.18 3.51 -4.16
N ALA A 9 8.35 3.13 -4.68
CA ALA A 9 9.50 4.02 -4.86
C ALA A 9 9.18 5.22 -5.77
N ASN A 10 8.20 5.05 -6.67
CA ASN A 10 7.72 6.10 -7.57
C ASN A 10 6.71 7.05 -6.92
N CYS A 11 6.37 6.89 -5.64
CA CYS A 11 5.46 7.75 -4.90
C CYS A 11 6.23 8.61 -3.90
N THR A 12 6.08 9.92 -4.00
CA THR A 12 6.62 10.88 -3.03
C THR A 12 5.48 11.61 -2.32
N TYR A 13 5.79 12.18 -1.16
CA TYR A 13 4.83 12.90 -0.35
C TYR A 13 5.44 14.19 0.19
N GLY A 14 4.85 15.33 -0.18
CA GLY A 14 5.18 16.67 0.34
C GLY A 14 3.88 17.36 0.74
N ASP A 15 3.42 18.31 -0.06
CA ASP A 15 2.08 18.94 0.08
C ASP A 15 0.92 18.02 -0.36
N GLY A 16 1.27 16.88 -0.97
CA GLY A 16 0.34 15.84 -1.37
C GLY A 16 1.06 14.66 -2.00
N ALA A 17 0.34 13.57 -2.24
CA ALA A 17 0.90 12.39 -2.89
C ALA A 17 1.14 12.63 -4.38
N TYR A 18 2.33 12.31 -4.87
CA TYR A 18 2.69 12.46 -6.29
C TYR A 18 3.34 11.18 -6.83
N CYS A 19 2.97 10.80 -8.06
CA CYS A 19 3.60 9.68 -8.77
C CYS A 19 4.58 10.21 -9.81
N GLY A 20 5.88 9.94 -9.63
CA GLY A 20 6.93 10.35 -10.56
C GLY A 20 6.78 9.74 -11.95
N MET A 21 6.46 8.43 -12.02
CA MET A 21 6.29 7.72 -13.29
C MET A 21 5.09 8.21 -14.11
N LYS A 22 3.97 8.55 -13.45
CA LYS A 22 2.74 9.02 -14.11
C LYS A 22 2.62 10.54 -14.19
N LYS A 23 3.57 11.25 -13.59
CA LYS A 23 3.60 12.72 -13.48
C LYS A 23 2.28 13.33 -13.02
N LYS A 24 1.70 12.79 -11.94
CA LYS A 24 0.38 13.25 -11.44
C LYS A 24 0.28 13.26 -9.93
N VAL A 25 -0.49 14.23 -9.43
CA VAL A 25 -0.95 14.29 -8.04
C VAL A 25 -2.05 13.25 -7.83
N MET A 26 -2.03 12.61 -6.68
CA MET A 26 -2.97 11.56 -6.28
C MET A 26 -3.63 11.94 -4.96
N ARG A 27 -4.84 11.44 -4.73
CA ARG A 27 -5.49 11.56 -3.43
C ARG A 27 -4.85 10.58 -2.44
N ASP A 28 -4.79 10.98 -1.18
CA ASP A 28 -4.30 10.11 -0.09
C ASP A 28 -5.05 8.78 -0.01
N SER A 29 -6.37 8.83 -0.21
CA SER A 29 -7.23 7.63 -0.23
C SER A 29 -6.83 6.67 -1.36
N THR A 30 -6.36 7.20 -2.50
CA THR A 30 -5.87 6.39 -3.62
C THR A 30 -4.60 5.66 -3.25
N ILE A 31 -3.62 6.34 -2.61
CA ILE A 31 -2.33 5.72 -2.31
C ILE A 31 -2.36 4.75 -1.12
N ARG A 32 -3.38 4.85 -0.26
CA ARG A 32 -3.67 3.90 0.83
C ARG A 32 -4.45 2.66 0.37
N SER A 33 -5.07 2.72 -0.80
CA SER A 33 -5.86 1.63 -1.36
C SER A 33 -4.99 0.66 -2.16
N THR A 34 -5.43 -0.61 -2.23
CA THR A 34 -4.75 -1.60 -3.07
C THR A 34 -4.91 -1.26 -4.55
N ASN A 35 -3.89 -1.53 -5.36
CA ASN A 35 -3.96 -1.41 -6.81
C ASN A 35 -3.14 -2.50 -7.51
N ASN A 36 -3.13 -2.44 -8.85
CA ASN A 36 -2.37 -3.34 -9.73
C ASN A 36 -1.51 -2.51 -10.71
N CYS A 37 -0.80 -1.50 -10.20
CA CYS A 37 0.00 -0.60 -11.05
C CYS A 37 1.17 -1.37 -11.69
N LYS A 38 1.30 -1.28 -13.02
CA LYS A 38 2.38 -1.96 -13.78
C LYS A 38 3.76 -1.37 -13.48
N ASP A 39 3.81 -0.08 -13.15
CA ASP A 39 5.04 0.65 -12.81
C ASP A 39 5.31 0.64 -11.29
N PHE A 40 4.70 -0.31 -10.56
CA PHE A 40 4.90 -0.42 -9.12
C PHE A 40 6.30 -0.96 -8.83
N GLU A 41 7.06 -0.19 -8.06
CA GLU A 41 8.37 -0.58 -7.57
C GLU A 41 8.33 -0.57 -6.05
N PHE A 42 8.53 -1.72 -5.41
CA PHE A 42 8.32 -1.83 -3.97
C PHE A 42 9.36 -1.03 -3.18
N ASN A 43 8.86 -0.22 -2.25
CA ASN A 43 9.65 0.41 -1.19
C ASN A 43 9.02 0.05 0.16
N GLU A 44 9.82 -0.48 1.07
CA GLU A 44 9.34 -0.87 2.40
C GLU A 44 8.88 0.33 3.22
N ILE A 45 9.44 1.50 2.97
CA ILE A 45 9.19 2.73 3.73
C ILE A 45 7.84 3.32 3.33
N ASP A 46 7.06 3.69 4.35
CA ASP A 46 5.78 4.36 4.18
C ASP A 46 5.97 5.83 3.79
N VAL A 47 5.46 6.24 2.63
CA VAL A 47 5.60 7.64 2.19
C VAL A 47 4.94 8.65 3.14
N PHE A 48 4.02 8.21 4.00
CA PHE A 48 3.39 9.06 5.02
C PHE A 48 4.16 9.08 6.36
N ASN A 49 5.03 8.11 6.61
CA ASN A 49 5.72 7.96 7.89
C ASN A 49 7.00 7.15 7.71
N PHE A 50 8.15 7.82 7.67
CA PHE A 50 9.42 7.18 7.38
C PHE A 50 9.90 6.18 8.45
N ASP A 51 9.32 6.21 9.66
CA ASP A 51 9.60 5.23 10.72
C ASP A 51 8.77 3.95 10.59
N LYS A 52 7.83 3.89 9.64
CA LYS A 52 6.97 2.73 9.40
C LYS A 52 7.43 1.95 8.17
N THR A 53 7.56 0.64 8.35
CA THR A 53 7.80 -0.32 7.27
C THR A 53 6.54 -1.12 6.94
N TYR A 54 6.45 -1.60 5.70
CA TYR A 54 5.35 -2.45 5.24
C TYR A 54 5.20 -3.71 6.10
N LYS A 55 3.98 -3.95 6.59
CA LYS A 55 3.60 -5.19 7.29
C LYS A 55 2.53 -5.91 6.48
N PRO A 56 2.84 -7.07 5.87
CA PRO A 56 1.84 -7.87 5.17
C PRO A 56 0.70 -8.24 6.10
N ARG A 57 -0.55 -8.12 5.63
CA ARG A 57 -1.71 -8.62 6.39
C ARG A 57 -1.63 -10.14 6.46
N LYS A 58 -1.65 -10.69 7.67
CA LYS A 58 -1.82 -12.14 7.87
C LYS A 58 -3.17 -12.55 7.28
N LYS A 59 -3.21 -13.67 6.54
CA LYS A 59 -4.49 -14.26 6.11
C LYS A 59 -5.26 -14.60 7.39
N LYS A 60 -6.55 -14.23 7.45
CA LYS A 60 -7.43 -14.76 8.50
C LYS A 60 -7.57 -16.25 8.22
N ASN A 61 -7.06 -17.09 9.11
CA ASN A 61 -7.36 -18.51 9.07
C ASN A 61 -8.78 -18.66 9.67
N TYR A 62 -9.77 -18.89 8.81
CA TYR A 62 -11.17 -19.02 9.25
C TYR A 62 -11.42 -20.34 9.99
N GLU A 63 -10.60 -21.37 9.77
CA GLU A 63 -10.64 -22.62 10.56
C GLU A 63 -10.23 -22.36 12.02
N GLN A 64 -9.34 -21.39 12.24
CA GLN A 64 -8.86 -21.02 13.58
C GLN A 64 -9.79 -20.04 14.33
N LEU A 65 -10.84 -19.55 13.66
CA LEU A 65 -11.80 -18.60 14.23
C LEU A 65 -13.11 -19.29 14.69
N GLY A 66 -13.26 -20.60 14.52
CA GLY A 66 -14.44 -21.35 14.98
C GLY A 66 -15.73 -21.05 14.20
N TRP A 67 -15.63 -20.66 12.92
CA TRP A 67 -16.78 -20.38 12.04
C TRP A 67 -17.08 -21.54 11.09
N LEU A 68 -16.88 -22.77 11.56
CA LEU A 68 -17.32 -24.00 10.90
C LEU A 68 -17.96 -24.90 11.96
N ASP A 69 -19.11 -24.46 12.46
CA ASP A 69 -20.11 -25.36 13.02
C ASP A 69 -21.46 -24.95 12.39
N ASP A 70 -22.19 -25.99 11.97
CA ASP A 70 -23.43 -26.09 11.16
C ASP A 70 -23.29 -26.11 9.63
#